data_AF-A0A095V231-F1
#
_entry.id   AF-A0A095V231-F1
#
_cell.length_a   1.000
_cell.length_b   1.000
_cell.length_c   1.000
_cell.angle_alpha   90.00
_cell.angle_beta   90.00
_cell.angle_gamma   90.00
#
_symmetry.space_group_name_H-M   'P 1'
#
loop_
_entity.id
_entity.type
_entity.pdbx_description
1 polymer ?
#
loop_
_entity_poly.entity_id
_entity_poly.type
_entity_poly.pdbx_seq_one_letter_code
_entity_poly.pdbx_strand_id
1 'polypeptide(L)'
;MIDLEKKTTQARFGQLVGITQPAVSGLLMRGVMVAGDTLGNWLLSYCGHIRDIAAGRQAGEDARTLDPAEEKARLYAAQADKIEMENAVARGELAPVSVLEDVLTRAGTKVSAAMDAIPTALKRRLPNLTDADLTIVRRELAKTRNAVASLSLEDLEADEENEGE
;
A
#
# COMPACT_ATOMS: atom_id res chain seq x y z
N MET A 1 24.20 -47.82 28.73
CA MET A 1 22.85 -48.23 28.28
C MET A 1 21.87 -47.17 28.77
N ILE A 2 21.11 -46.54 27.87
CA ILE A 2 20.10 -45.55 28.24
C ILE A 2 18.87 -46.32 28.73
N ASP A 3 18.37 -45.98 29.90
CA ASP A 3 17.18 -46.59 30.50
C ASP A 3 15.95 -45.76 30.15
N LEU A 4 15.08 -46.31 29.30
CA LEU A 4 13.92 -45.61 28.75
C LEU A 4 12.72 -45.58 29.70
N GLU A 5 12.68 -46.50 30.67
CA GLU A 5 11.58 -46.63 31.63
C GLU A 5 11.71 -45.69 32.83
N LYS A 6 12.87 -45.02 32.96
CA LYS A 6 13.10 -44.05 34.03
C LYS A 6 12.59 -42.67 33.66
N LYS A 7 12.05 -41.98 34.67
CA LYS A 7 11.76 -40.55 34.60
C LYS A 7 13.06 -39.78 34.34
N THR A 8 12.96 -38.74 33.52
CA THR A 8 14.09 -37.87 33.17
C THR A 8 13.80 -36.42 33.55
N THR A 9 14.85 -35.59 33.61
CA THR A 9 14.70 -34.14 33.82
C THR A 9 14.64 -33.43 32.46
N GLN A 10 14.02 -32.24 32.42
CA GLN A 10 13.94 -31.44 31.20
C GLN A 10 15.31 -31.09 30.63
N ALA A 11 16.27 -30.76 31.50
CA ALA A 11 17.64 -30.45 31.09
C ALA A 11 18.34 -31.67 30.46
N ARG A 12 18.19 -32.85 31.06
CA ARG A 12 18.76 -34.09 30.54
C ARG A 12 18.11 -34.52 29.22
N PHE A 13 16.80 -34.35 29.10
CA PHE A 13 16.08 -34.63 27.85
C PHE A 13 16.51 -33.67 26.73
N GLY A 14 16.62 -32.36 27.02
CA GLY A 14 17.09 -31.37 26.05
C GLY A 14 18.48 -31.68 25.52
N GLN A 15 19.41 -32.05 26.40
CA GLN A 15 20.75 -32.52 26.00
C GLN A 15 20.71 -33.76 25.12
N LEU A 16 19.81 -34.71 25.40
CA LEU A 16 19.69 -35.95 24.63
C LEU A 16 19.19 -35.71 23.20
N VAL A 17 18.19 -34.84 23.03
CA VAL A 17 17.55 -34.58 21.73
C VAL A 17 18.12 -33.34 21.01
N GLY A 18 19.08 -32.64 21.61
CA GLY A 18 19.77 -31.50 21.00
C GLY A 18 19.00 -30.18 21.03
N ILE A 19 18.13 -29.97 22.03
CA ILE A 19 17.38 -28.71 22.20
C ILE A 19 17.62 -28.10 23.58
N THR A 20 17.31 -26.81 23.73
CA THR A 20 17.49 -26.09 25.00
C THR A 20 16.44 -26.53 26.04
N GLN A 21 16.78 -26.46 27.33
CA GLN A 21 15.81 -26.76 28.39
C GLN A 21 14.55 -25.88 28.35
N PRO A 22 14.62 -24.57 28.03
CA PRO A 22 13.41 -23.75 27.80
C PRO A 22 12.53 -24.29 26.66
N ALA A 23 13.11 -24.83 25.59
CA ALA A 23 12.36 -25.45 24.52
C ALA A 23 11.60 -26.71 25.00
N VAL A 24 12.24 -27.54 25.84
CA VAL A 24 11.59 -28.69 26.50
C VAL A 24 10.45 -28.24 27.41
N SER A 25 10.65 -27.17 28.19
CA SER A 25 9.60 -26.58 29.03
C SER A 25 8.42 -26.10 28.19
N GLY A 26 8.68 -25.47 27.04
CA GLY A 26 7.63 -25.03 26.11
C GLY A 26 6.82 -26.20 25.55
N LEU A 27 7.44 -27.34 25.26
CA LEU A 27 6.75 -28.54 24.80
C LEU A 27 5.83 -29.14 25.88
N LEU A 28 6.25 -29.12 27.14
CA LEU A 28 5.42 -29.54 28.28
C LEU A 28 4.24 -28.58 28.48
N MET A 29 4.45 -27.26 28.38
CA MET A 29 3.38 -26.26 28.50
C MET A 29 2.31 -26.40 27.41
N ARG A 30 2.73 -26.75 26.18
CA ARG A 30 1.82 -27.00 25.05
C ARG A 30 1.15 -28.37 25.09
N GLY A 31 1.40 -29.18 26.13
CA GLY A 31 0.82 -30.51 26.28
C GLY A 31 1.36 -31.55 25.30
N VAL A 32 2.44 -31.25 24.55
CA VAL A 32 3.07 -32.19 23.63
C VAL A 32 3.71 -33.35 24.39
N MET A 33 4.24 -33.08 25.58
CA MET A 33 4.78 -34.08 26.50
C MET A 33 4.08 -33.95 27.86
N VAL A 34 4.05 -35.04 28.63
CA VAL A 34 3.45 -35.08 29.97
C VAL A 34 4.54 -34.98 31.04
N ALA A 35 4.39 -34.07 32.00
CA ALA A 35 5.37 -33.90 33.06
C ALA A 35 5.49 -35.16 33.94
N GLY A 36 6.72 -35.58 34.24
CA GLY A 36 6.98 -36.73 35.12
C GLY A 36 6.79 -38.11 34.47
N ASP A 37 6.70 -38.15 33.14
CA ASP A 37 6.65 -39.39 32.35
C ASP A 37 8.05 -40.00 32.12
N THR A 38 8.10 -41.17 31.50
CA THR A 38 9.34 -41.89 31.17
C THR A 38 10.09 -41.23 30.02
N LEU A 39 11.41 -41.45 29.99
CA LEU A 39 12.26 -40.96 28.90
C LEU A 39 11.79 -41.48 27.52
N GLY A 40 11.36 -42.74 27.45
CA GLY A 40 10.84 -43.36 26.23
C GLY A 40 9.58 -42.68 25.72
N ASN A 41 8.63 -42.37 26.62
CA ASN A 41 7.40 -41.69 26.26
C ASN A 41 7.66 -40.25 25.77
N TRP A 42 8.54 -39.51 26.44
CA TRP A 42 8.96 -38.18 25.98
C TRP A 42 9.59 -38.23 24.59
N LEU A 43 10.40 -39.24 24.29
CA LEU A 43 11.01 -39.40 22.98
C LEU A 43 9.97 -39.70 21.89
N LEU A 44 9.02 -40.60 22.17
CA LEU A 44 7.94 -40.93 21.23
C LEU A 44 7.05 -39.73 20.94
N SER A 45 6.62 -39.02 21.98
CA SER A 45 5.83 -37.79 21.86
C SER A 45 6.56 -36.70 21.08
N TYR A 46 7.84 -36.46 21.38
CA TYR A 46 8.66 -35.49 20.66
C TYR A 46 8.83 -35.86 19.18
N CYS A 47 9.18 -37.13 18.90
CA CYS A 47 9.33 -37.64 17.54
C CYS A 47 8.01 -37.62 16.74
N GLY A 48 6.87 -37.83 17.40
CA GLY A 48 5.55 -37.68 16.78
C GLY A 48 5.28 -36.24 16.39
N HIS A 49 5.49 -35.31 17.33
CA HIS A 49 5.29 -33.88 17.12
C HIS A 49 6.11 -33.32 15.94
N ILE A 50 7.40 -33.62 15.85
CA ILE A 50 8.23 -33.16 14.74
C ILE A 50 7.83 -33.79 13.39
N ARG A 51 7.30 -35.03 13.40
CA ARG A 51 6.78 -35.69 12.19
C ARG A 51 5.47 -35.05 11.73
N ASP A 52 4.64 -34.61 12.66
CA ASP A 52 3.40 -33.89 12.32
C ASP A 52 3.68 -32.47 11.81
N ILE A 53 4.68 -31.77 12.37
CA ILE A 53 5.19 -30.51 11.82
C ILE A 53 5.70 -30.72 10.39
N ALA A 54 6.60 -31.69 10.20
CA ALA A 54 7.22 -31.95 8.91
C ALA A 54 6.20 -32.40 7.85
N ALA A 55 5.11 -33.04 8.28
CA ALA A 55 4.01 -33.43 7.40
C ALA A 55 2.93 -32.34 7.24
N GLY A 56 3.09 -31.16 7.85
CA GLY A 56 2.14 -30.05 7.77
C GLY A 56 0.80 -30.31 8.46
N ARG A 57 0.69 -31.35 9.30
CA ARG A 57 -0.57 -31.74 9.97
C ARG A 57 -0.90 -30.92 11.22
N GLN A 58 -0.03 -30.00 11.61
CA GLN A 58 -0.27 -29.08 12.73
C GLN A 58 -1.12 -27.85 12.36
N ALA A 59 -1.97 -27.97 11.34
CA ALA A 59 -3.15 -27.12 11.18
C ALA A 59 -4.31 -27.69 12.04
N GLY A 60 -4.12 -27.76 13.36
CA GLY A 60 -5.13 -28.24 14.31
C GLY A 60 -5.80 -27.08 15.04
N GLU A 61 -7.08 -26.86 14.72
CA GLU A 61 -8.18 -26.13 15.41
C GLU A 61 -7.97 -24.73 16.02
N ASP A 62 -6.76 -24.30 16.36
CA ASP A 62 -6.39 -22.90 16.65
C ASP A 62 -5.70 -22.21 15.45
N ALA A 63 -5.74 -22.87 14.28
CA ALA A 63 -5.16 -22.45 13.00
C ALA A 63 -5.93 -21.32 12.30
N ARG A 64 -6.63 -20.46 13.07
CA ARG A 64 -6.89 -19.07 12.68
C ARG A 64 -5.74 -18.13 13.11
N THR A 65 -4.67 -18.70 13.67
CA THR A 65 -3.39 -18.01 13.85
C THR A 65 -2.70 -17.93 12.49
N LEU A 66 -2.98 -16.83 11.79
CA LEU A 66 -2.25 -16.30 10.64
C LEU A 66 -0.82 -16.87 10.55
N ASP A 67 -0.51 -17.63 9.49
CA ASP A 67 0.84 -18.13 9.27
C ASP A 67 1.79 -16.93 9.20
N PRO A 68 2.78 -16.81 10.12
CA PRO A 68 3.71 -15.69 10.12
C PRO A 68 4.52 -15.54 8.82
N ALA A 69 4.65 -16.60 8.02
CA ALA A 69 5.27 -16.54 6.71
C ALA A 69 4.34 -15.89 5.66
N GLU A 70 3.05 -16.24 5.66
CA GLU A 70 2.06 -15.67 4.75
C GLU A 70 1.84 -14.18 5.02
N GLU A 71 1.74 -13.78 6.29
CA GLU A 71 1.59 -12.36 6.65
C GLU A 71 2.85 -11.54 6.34
N LYS A 72 4.04 -12.13 6.47
CA LYS A 72 5.27 -11.48 6.00
C LYS A 72 5.31 -11.34 4.49
N ALA A 73 4.87 -12.34 3.74
CA ALA A 73 4.79 -12.25 2.29
C ALA A 73 3.83 -11.14 1.85
N ARG A 74 2.67 -11.02 2.50
CA ARG A 74 1.72 -9.90 2.28
C ARG A 74 2.34 -8.54 2.61
N LEU A 75 3.04 -8.42 3.72
CA LEU A 75 3.72 -7.19 4.10
C LEU A 75 4.79 -6.79 3.05
N TYR A 76 5.59 -7.75 2.59
CA TYR A 76 6.61 -7.48 1.56
C TYR A 76 5.99 -7.10 0.22
N ALA A 77 4.88 -7.72 -0.19
CA ALA A 77 4.14 -7.31 -1.37
C ALA A 77 3.66 -5.86 -1.26
N ALA A 78 3.00 -5.51 -0.15
CA ALA A 78 2.54 -4.14 0.09
C ALA A 78 3.69 -3.11 0.16
N GLN A 79 4.86 -3.51 0.65
CA GLN A 79 6.06 -2.67 0.63
C GLN A 79 6.63 -2.49 -0.77
N ALA A 80 6.63 -3.55 -1.59
CA ALA A 80 7.05 -3.47 -2.97
C ALA A 80 6.16 -2.50 -3.77
N ASP A 81 4.84 -2.62 -3.62
CA ASP A 81 3.87 -1.74 -4.27
C ASP A 81 4.09 -0.27 -3.85
N LYS A 82 4.35 -0.03 -2.56
CA LYS A 82 4.66 1.31 -2.07
C LYS A 82 5.91 1.89 -2.75
N ILE A 83 6.99 1.11 -2.82
CA ILE A 83 8.24 1.54 -3.45
C ILE A 83 8.03 1.80 -4.96
N GLU A 84 7.22 0.97 -5.61
CA GLU A 84 6.86 1.17 -7.02
C GLU A 84 6.11 2.49 -7.23
N MET A 85 5.10 2.78 -6.40
CA MET A 85 4.38 4.06 -6.43
C MET A 85 5.31 5.25 -6.18
N GLU A 86 6.20 5.17 -5.18
CA GLU A 86 7.18 6.22 -4.88
C GLU A 86 8.15 6.45 -6.05
N ASN A 87 8.59 5.38 -6.72
CA ASN A 87 9.44 5.47 -7.90
C ASN A 87 8.70 6.06 -9.10
N ALA A 88 7.41 5.77 -9.28
CA ALA A 88 6.59 6.36 -10.34
C ALA A 88 6.41 7.87 -10.11
N VAL A 89 6.19 8.30 -8.86
CA VAL A 89 6.16 9.73 -8.49
C VAL A 89 7.52 10.38 -8.76
N ALA A 90 8.61 9.75 -8.35
CA ALA A 90 9.96 10.29 -8.57
C ALA A 90 10.32 10.42 -10.06
N ARG A 91 9.80 9.52 -10.91
CA ARG A 91 9.91 9.58 -12.37
C ARG A 91 8.97 10.60 -13.02
N GLY A 92 8.01 11.15 -12.27
CA GLY A 92 6.99 12.06 -12.80
C GLY A 92 5.87 11.37 -13.57
N GLU A 93 5.76 10.05 -13.46
CA GLU A 93 4.70 9.24 -14.08
C GLU A 93 3.39 9.30 -13.27
N LEU A 94 3.47 9.56 -11.96
CA LEU A 94 2.32 9.68 -11.06
C LEU A 94 2.38 10.98 -10.26
N ALA A 95 1.27 11.71 -10.21
CA ALA A 95 1.14 12.93 -9.41
C ALA A 95 -0.10 12.84 -8.51
N PRO A 96 -0.04 13.32 -7.25
CA PRO A 96 -1.23 13.43 -6.43
C PRO A 96 -2.26 14.36 -7.07
N VAL A 97 -3.52 13.93 -7.11
CA VAL A 97 -4.63 14.71 -7.69
C VAL A 97 -4.72 16.11 -7.09
N SER A 98 -4.55 16.23 -5.76
CA SER A 98 -4.56 17.53 -5.06
C SER A 98 -3.47 18.50 -5.54
N VAL A 99 -2.30 18.00 -5.94
CA VAL A 99 -1.22 18.84 -6.48
C VAL A 99 -1.59 19.32 -7.88
N LEU A 100 -2.18 18.46 -8.72
CA LEU A 100 -2.67 18.83 -10.04
C LEU A 100 -3.79 19.88 -9.94
N GLU A 101 -4.77 19.67 -9.05
CA GLU A 101 -5.85 20.62 -8.76
C GLU A 101 -5.31 21.99 -8.33
N ASP A 102 -4.36 22.01 -7.39
CA ASP A 102 -3.72 23.25 -6.92
C ASP A 102 -3.00 23.99 -8.06
N VAL A 103 -2.21 23.27 -8.86
CA VAL A 103 -1.46 23.85 -9.99
C VAL A 103 -2.43 24.40 -11.05
N LEU A 104 -3.45 23.63 -11.42
CA LEU A 104 -4.45 24.03 -12.42
C LEU A 104 -5.27 25.23 -11.94
N THR A 105 -5.68 25.24 -10.67
CA THR A 105 -6.43 26.36 -10.07
C THR A 105 -5.60 27.64 -10.08
N ARG A 106 -4.32 27.56 -9.69
CA ARG A 106 -3.39 28.71 -9.74
C ARG A 106 -3.14 29.17 -11.17
N ALA A 107 -2.96 28.24 -12.11
CA ALA A 107 -2.77 28.56 -13.52
C ALA A 107 -4.01 29.26 -14.10
N GLY A 108 -5.21 28.70 -13.89
CA GLY A 108 -6.47 29.28 -14.35
C GLY A 108 -6.76 30.67 -13.75
N THR A 109 -6.43 30.86 -12.47
CA THR A 109 -6.54 32.18 -11.81
C THR A 109 -5.61 33.20 -12.46
N LYS A 110 -4.36 32.82 -12.73
CA LYS A 110 -3.37 33.70 -13.37
C LYS A 110 -3.77 34.06 -14.81
N VAL A 111 -4.27 33.09 -15.58
CA VAL A 111 -4.75 33.31 -16.95
C VAL A 111 -5.98 34.22 -16.94
N SER A 112 -6.94 33.99 -16.04
CA SER A 112 -8.13 34.83 -15.92
C SER A 112 -7.77 36.29 -15.59
N ALA A 113 -6.88 36.50 -14.63
CA ALA A 113 -6.41 37.84 -14.28
C ALA A 113 -5.67 38.53 -15.44
N ALA A 114 -4.88 37.77 -16.22
CA ALA A 114 -4.21 38.29 -17.40
C ALA A 114 -5.23 38.71 -18.48
N MET A 115 -6.28 37.91 -18.71
CA MET A 115 -7.36 38.23 -19.65
C MET A 115 -8.12 39.49 -19.23
N ASP A 116 -8.48 39.62 -17.95
CA ASP A 116 -9.19 40.79 -17.42
C ASP A 116 -8.38 42.08 -17.53
N ALA A 117 -7.04 41.98 -17.58
CA ALA A 117 -6.16 43.14 -17.76
C ALA A 117 -6.04 43.61 -19.23
N ILE A 118 -6.41 42.77 -20.22
CA ILE A 118 -6.26 43.08 -21.65
C ILE A 118 -7.03 44.35 -22.06
N PRO A 119 -8.32 44.54 -21.71
CA PRO A 119 -9.07 45.73 -22.12
C PRO A 119 -8.44 47.03 -21.62
N THR A 120 -7.94 47.03 -20.38
CA THR A 120 -7.25 48.17 -19.78
C THR A 120 -5.94 48.47 -20.50
N ALA A 121 -5.16 47.43 -20.82
CA ALA A 121 -3.91 47.58 -21.57
C ALA A 121 -4.17 48.11 -23.00
N LEU A 122 -5.23 47.65 -23.67
CA LEU A 122 -5.63 48.13 -25.00
C LEU A 122 -6.02 49.61 -24.97
N LYS A 123 -6.89 50.03 -24.04
CA LYS A 123 -7.30 51.43 -23.92
C LYS A 123 -6.12 52.38 -23.69
N ARG A 124 -5.13 51.95 -22.90
CA ARG A 124 -3.91 52.73 -22.65
C ARG A 124 -3.03 52.87 -23.89
N ARG A 125 -2.95 51.84 -24.74
CA ARG A 125 -2.08 51.81 -25.92
C ARG A 125 -2.75 52.36 -27.18
N LEU A 126 -4.07 52.35 -27.23
CA LEU A 126 -4.87 52.74 -28.40
C LEU A 126 -5.92 53.78 -27.96
N PRO A 127 -5.59 55.08 -27.98
CA PRO A 127 -6.47 56.15 -27.47
C PRO A 127 -7.81 56.26 -28.21
N ASN A 128 -7.84 55.84 -29.48
CA ASN A 128 -9.01 55.92 -30.35
C ASN A 128 -10.02 54.77 -30.14
N LEU A 129 -9.70 53.77 -29.31
CA LEU A 129 -10.66 52.70 -29.00
C LEU A 129 -11.85 53.28 -28.24
N THR A 130 -13.05 53.02 -28.74
CA THR A 130 -14.29 53.42 -28.07
C THR A 130 -14.65 52.43 -26.96
N ASP A 131 -15.55 52.84 -26.06
CA ASP A 131 -16.04 51.94 -25.01
C ASP A 131 -16.92 50.82 -25.58
N ALA A 132 -17.54 51.03 -26.74
CA ALA A 132 -18.27 50.01 -27.48
C ALA A 132 -17.32 48.89 -27.95
N ASP A 133 -16.17 49.26 -28.52
CA ASP A 133 -15.14 48.30 -28.96
C ASP A 133 -14.61 47.46 -27.79
N LEU A 134 -14.30 48.11 -26.66
CA LEU A 134 -13.86 47.42 -25.45
C LEU A 134 -14.93 46.49 -24.86
N THR A 135 -16.22 46.82 -25.03
CA THR A 135 -17.32 45.97 -24.59
C THR A 135 -17.38 44.67 -25.40
N ILE A 136 -17.13 44.74 -26.71
CA ILE A 136 -17.03 43.55 -27.56
C ILE A 136 -15.85 42.68 -27.12
N VAL A 137 -14.67 43.28 -26.91
CA VAL A 137 -13.48 42.54 -26.44
C VAL A 137 -13.75 41.85 -25.09
N ARG A 138 -14.34 42.55 -24.12
CA ARG A 138 -14.69 41.95 -22.81
C ARG A 138 -15.66 40.78 -22.96
N ARG A 139 -16.64 40.88 -23.87
CA ARG A 139 -17.60 39.80 -24.14
C ARG A 139 -16.92 38.56 -24.69
N GLU A 140 -16.05 38.72 -25.69
CA GLU A 140 -15.32 37.58 -26.26
C GLU A 140 -14.37 36.94 -25.26
N LEU A 141 -13.64 37.73 -24.46
CA LEU A 141 -12.80 37.21 -23.38
C LEU A 141 -13.61 36.43 -22.34
N ALA A 142 -14.78 36.96 -21.93
CA ALA A 142 -15.66 36.28 -20.99
C ALA A 142 -16.20 34.96 -21.57
N LYS A 143 -16.56 34.94 -22.86
CA LYS A 143 -17.01 33.73 -23.56
C LYS A 143 -15.90 32.67 -23.55
N THR A 144 -14.67 33.04 -23.90
CA THR A 144 -13.52 32.11 -23.87
C THR A 144 -13.25 31.59 -22.47
N ARG A 145 -13.23 32.47 -21.46
CA ARG A 145 -13.02 32.06 -20.06
C ARG A 145 -14.08 31.07 -19.59
N ASN A 146 -15.34 31.34 -19.91
CA ASN A 146 -16.44 30.46 -19.51
C ASN A 146 -16.38 29.11 -20.22
N ALA A 147 -15.98 29.06 -21.49
CA ALA A 147 -15.77 27.81 -22.22
C ALA A 147 -14.64 26.95 -21.59
N VAL A 148 -13.54 27.58 -21.19
CA VAL A 148 -12.45 26.88 -20.49
C VAL A 148 -12.90 26.41 -19.10
N ALA A 149 -13.68 27.22 -18.39
CA ALA A 149 -14.19 26.87 -17.06
C ALA A 149 -15.25 25.75 -17.08
N SER A 150 -15.91 25.52 -18.21
CA SER A 150 -16.87 24.44 -18.37
C SER A 150 -16.24 23.13 -18.84
N LEU A 151 -14.95 23.09 -19.16
CA LEU A 151 -14.27 21.86 -19.56
C LEU A 151 -14.35 20.83 -18.43
N SER A 152 -14.86 19.66 -18.77
CA SER A 152 -14.97 18.50 -17.90
C SER A 152 -14.18 17.33 -18.46
N LEU A 153 -13.98 16.29 -17.64
CA LEU A 153 -13.35 15.04 -18.08
C LEU A 153 -14.15 14.36 -19.20
N GLU A 154 -15.49 14.44 -19.13
CA GLU A 154 -16.39 13.88 -20.14
C GLU A 154 -16.20 14.53 -21.52
N ASP A 155 -15.84 15.82 -21.56
CA ASP A 155 -15.56 16.52 -22.81
C ASP A 155 -14.24 16.05 -23.46
N LEU A 156 -13.26 15.62 -22.67
CA LEU A 156 -11.96 15.15 -23.17
C LEU A 156 -12.06 13.73 -23.75
N GLU A 157 -12.86 12.87 -23.13
CA GLU A 157 -13.11 11.50 -23.62
C GLU A 157 -13.86 11.52 -24.96
N ALA A 158 -14.78 12.46 -25.15
CA ALA A 158 -15.53 12.62 -26.41
C ALA A 158 -14.67 13.14 -27.58
N ASP A 159 -13.62 13.90 -27.30
CA ASP A 159 -12.68 14.38 -28.32
C ASP A 159 -11.73 13.25 -28.77
N GLU A 160 -11.28 12.37 -27.86
CA GLU A 160 -10.44 11.22 -28.18
C GLU A 160 -11.18 10.16 -29.04
N GLU A 161 -12.49 9.99 -28.85
CA GLU A 161 -13.32 9.09 -29.68
C GLU A 161 -13.55 9.62 -31.11
N ASN A 162 -13.56 10.94 -31.32
CA ASN A 162 -13.75 11.55 -32.65
C ASN A 162 -12.47 11.62 -33.49
N GLU A 163 -11.28 11.60 -32.89
CA GLU A 163 -10.00 11.57 -33.61
C GLU A 163 -9.61 10.15 -34.08
N GLY A 164 -10.38 9.13 -33.68
CA GLY A 164 -10.17 7.72 -34.02
C GLY A 164 -10.93 7.17 -35.23
N GLU A 165 -11.74 7.98 -35.92
CA GLU A 165 -12.48 7.60 -37.16
C GLU A 165 -11.82 8.09 -38.46
#